data_AF-A0AA97HEC0-F1
#
_entry.id   AF-A0AA97HEC0-F1
#
_cell.length_a   1.000
_cell.length_b   1.000
_cell.length_c   1.000
_cell.angle_alpha   90.00
_cell.angle_beta   90.00
_cell.angle_gamma   90.00
#
_symmetry.space_group_name_H-M   'P 1'
#
loop_
_entity.id
_entity.type
_entity.pdbx_description
1 polymer ?
#
loop_
_entity_poly.entity_id
_entity_poly.type
_entity_poly.pdbx_seq_one_letter_code
_entity_poly.pdbx_strand_id
1 'polypeptide(L)'
;MQHQITQLNVAKNSLMEWLPQETILYPNAHTRLENCIDLEENAQFIGWEITCFGLPANKASFGEGHAEQGFQIRQNGRLKVRERFVIDKDSQDIFHAKAGLDGNPINGLMIACSI
;
A
#
# COMPACT_ATOMS: atom_id res chain seq x y z
N MET A 1 10.87 8.29 -11.78
CA MET A 1 9.82 7.53 -11.08
C MET A 1 10.46 6.30 -10.47
N GLN A 2 10.37 6.14 -9.16
CA GLN A 2 10.75 4.91 -8.46
C GLN A 2 9.62 3.90 -8.57
N HIS A 3 9.94 2.62 -8.78
CA HIS A 3 8.95 1.55 -8.78
C HIS A 3 9.50 0.38 -7.98
N GLN A 4 8.72 -0.09 -7.02
CA GLN A 4 9.00 -1.29 -6.24
C GLN A 4 7.88 -2.30 -6.45
N ILE A 5 8.27 -3.56 -6.67
CA ILE A 5 7.34 -4.69 -6.76
C ILE A 5 7.75 -5.71 -5.71
N THR A 6 6.82 -6.05 -4.83
CA THR A 6 6.94 -7.12 -3.86
C THR A 6 6.10 -8.30 -4.35
N GLN A 7 6.73 -9.45 -4.55
CA GLN A 7 6.05 -10.69 -4.93
C GLN A 7 6.22 -11.71 -3.80
N LEU A 8 5.10 -12.17 -3.25
CA LEU A 8 5.05 -13.12 -2.16
C LEU A 8 4.24 -14.34 -2.58
N ASN A 9 4.82 -15.53 -2.43
CA ASN A 9 4.15 -16.81 -2.71
C ASN A 9 4.00 -17.57 -1.40
N VAL A 10 2.77 -17.87 -0.99
CA VAL A 10 2.45 -18.62 0.23
C VAL A 10 2.06 -20.03 -0.16
N ALA A 11 2.88 -21.00 0.22
CA ALA A 11 2.69 -22.41 -0.13
C ALA A 11 1.46 -23.02 0.57
N LYS A 12 1.00 -24.16 0.05
CA LYS A 12 -0.13 -24.92 0.61
C LYS A 12 0.02 -25.15 2.11
N ASN A 13 -1.06 -24.92 2.86
CA ASN A 13 -1.12 -25.08 4.33
C ASN A 13 -0.05 -24.29 5.12
N SER A 14 0.42 -23.14 4.60
CA SER A 14 1.40 -22.29 5.30
C SER A 14 0.81 -20.93 5.71
N LEU A 15 1.51 -20.24 6.60
CA LEU A 15 1.18 -18.89 7.05
C LEU A 15 2.34 -17.94 6.71
N MET A 16 2.03 -16.78 6.15
CA MET A 16 2.97 -15.68 5.99
C MET A 16 2.49 -14.43 6.73
N GLU A 17 3.38 -13.89 7.55
CA GLU A 17 3.25 -12.57 8.19
C GLU A 17 4.21 -11.61 7.49
N TRP A 18 3.67 -10.67 6.72
CA TRP A 18 4.46 -9.66 6.00
C TRP A 18 4.16 -8.26 6.52
N LEU A 19 5.02 -7.81 7.45
CA LEU A 19 4.85 -6.56 8.18
C LEU A 19 6.07 -5.63 7.93
N PRO A 20 6.24 -5.08 6.72
CA PRO A 20 7.36 -4.20 6.40
C PRO A 20 7.37 -2.93 7.27
N GLN A 21 8.52 -2.27 7.32
CA GLN A 21 8.63 -0.94 7.93
C GLN A 21 7.84 0.09 7.14
N GLU A 22 7.53 1.21 7.81
CA GLU A 22 6.87 2.35 7.19
C GLU A 22 7.69 2.90 6.01
N THR A 23 6.99 3.20 4.91
CA THR A 23 7.57 3.87 3.74
C THR A 23 7.33 5.38 3.85
N ILE A 24 8.41 6.17 3.87
CA ILE A 24 8.31 7.64 3.85
C ILE A 24 8.55 8.14 2.42
N LEU A 25 7.53 8.73 1.82
CA LEU A 25 7.63 9.37 0.51
C LEU A 25 7.99 10.85 0.68
N TYR A 26 9.17 11.22 0.22
CA TYR A 26 9.67 12.59 0.31
C TYR A 26 8.85 13.55 -0.57
N PRO A 27 8.90 14.87 -0.28
CA PRO A 27 8.20 15.86 -1.09
C PRO A 27 8.53 15.73 -2.58
N ASN A 28 7.50 15.79 -3.42
CA ASN A 28 7.59 15.66 -4.88
C ASN A 28 8.14 14.31 -5.38
N ALA A 29 8.10 13.26 -4.55
CA ALA A 29 8.47 11.93 -5.01
C ALA A 29 7.46 11.40 -6.04
N HIS A 30 7.97 10.66 -7.04
CA HIS A 30 7.16 9.95 -8.01
C HIS A 30 7.40 8.45 -7.83
N THR A 31 6.48 7.79 -7.14
CA THR A 31 6.68 6.41 -6.66
C THR A 31 5.48 5.53 -6.97
N ARG A 32 5.76 4.32 -7.42
CA ARG A 32 4.80 3.22 -7.55
C ARG A 32 5.21 2.06 -6.65
N LEU A 33 4.30 1.60 -5.80
CA LEU A 33 4.47 0.46 -4.92
C LEU A 33 3.44 -0.60 -5.29
N GLU A 34 3.88 -1.81 -5.61
CA GLU A 34 2.99 -2.91 -5.97
C GLU A 34 3.31 -4.15 -5.14
N ASN A 35 2.29 -4.71 -4.51
CA ASN A 35 2.40 -5.94 -3.73
C ASN A 35 1.46 -6.99 -4.30
N CYS A 36 2.06 -8.11 -4.69
CA CYS A 36 1.39 -9.25 -5.28
C CYS A 36 1.57 -10.47 -4.37
N ILE A 37 0.48 -10.93 -3.79
CA ILE A 37 0.44 -12.08 -2.89
C ILE A 37 -0.31 -13.20 -3.61
N ASP A 38 0.38 -14.31 -3.85
CA ASP A 38 -0.20 -15.52 -4.40
C ASP A 38 -0.29 -16.59 -3.30
N LEU A 39 -1.53 -16.98 -2.99
CA LEU A 39 -1.87 -17.98 -1.98
C LEU A 39 -2.19 -19.31 -2.66
N GLU A 40 -1.57 -20.39 -2.20
CA GLU A 40 -2.00 -21.75 -2.52
C GLU A 40 -3.18 -22.21 -1.63
N GLU A 41 -3.61 -23.45 -1.81
CA GLU A 41 -4.70 -24.06 -1.04
C GLU A 41 -4.43 -24.02 0.47
N ASN A 42 -5.42 -23.57 1.26
CA ASN A 42 -5.34 -23.42 2.71
C ASN A 42 -4.19 -22.53 3.22
N ALA A 43 -3.55 -21.74 2.36
CA ALA A 43 -2.57 -20.75 2.77
C ALA A 43 -3.25 -19.60 3.53
N GLN A 44 -2.55 -19.08 4.53
CA GLN A 44 -2.99 -17.96 5.35
C GLN A 44 -2.02 -16.79 5.20
N PHE A 45 -2.55 -15.59 5.26
CA PHE A 45 -1.74 -14.38 5.10
C PHE A 45 -2.24 -13.27 6.01
N ILE A 46 -1.31 -12.60 6.66
CA ILE A 46 -1.52 -11.27 7.23
C ILE A 46 -0.40 -10.36 6.78
N GLY A 47 -0.75 -9.16 6.36
CA GLY A 47 0.24 -8.15 6.04
C GLY A 47 -0.32 -6.75 6.07
N TRP A 48 0.61 -5.79 6.04
CA TRP A 48 0.27 -4.39 6.03
C TRP A 48 1.12 -3.58 5.05
N GLU A 49 0.67 -2.37 4.82
CA GLU A 49 1.48 -1.29 4.28
C GLU A 49 1.19 -0.03 5.10
N ILE A 50 2.25 0.68 5.46
CA ILE A 50 2.14 1.99 6.11
C ILE A 50 2.96 2.96 5.27
N THR A 51 2.36 4.07 4.88
CA THR A 51 3.00 5.08 4.04
C THR A 51 2.78 6.47 4.61
N CYS A 52 3.88 7.19 4.81
CA CYS A 52 3.90 8.59 5.19
C CYS A 52 4.16 9.46 3.96
N PHE A 53 3.29 10.42 3.70
CA PHE A 53 3.38 11.38 2.60
C PHE A 53 3.99 12.70 3.09
N GLY A 54 5.24 12.94 2.72
CA GLY A 54 6.02 14.10 3.16
C GLY A 54 6.87 13.81 4.41
N LEU A 55 7.29 14.88 5.09
CA LEU A 55 8.10 14.83 6.31
C LEU A 55 7.39 15.62 7.43
N PRO A 56 6.44 15.00 8.15
CA PRO A 56 5.63 15.69 9.15
C PRO A 56 6.47 16.35 10.26
N ALA A 57 7.53 15.69 10.69
CA ALA A 57 8.48 16.23 11.69
C ALA A 57 9.15 17.54 11.23
N ASN A 58 9.32 17.71 9.90
CA ASN A 58 9.91 18.90 9.30
C ASN A 58 8.86 19.88 8.75
N LYS A 59 7.55 19.62 8.98
CA LYS A 59 6.43 20.38 8.40
C LYS A 59 6.50 20.49 6.87
N ALA A 60 7.09 19.49 6.20
CA ALA A 60 7.14 19.44 4.74
C ALA A 60 6.04 18.51 4.22
N SER A 61 5.13 19.04 3.40
CA SER A 61 4.06 18.24 2.78
C SER A 61 4.60 17.40 1.62
N PHE A 62 3.78 16.48 1.12
CA PHE A 62 4.11 15.68 -0.06
C PHE A 62 4.21 16.52 -1.36
N GLY A 63 3.62 17.71 -1.37
CA GLY A 63 3.71 18.66 -2.50
C GLY A 63 3.01 18.13 -3.75
N GLU A 64 3.67 18.26 -4.90
CA GLU A 64 3.17 17.82 -6.22
C GLU A 64 3.60 16.39 -6.55
N GLY A 65 3.91 15.59 -5.54
CA GLY A 65 4.30 14.20 -5.72
C GLY A 65 3.21 13.33 -6.34
N HIS A 66 3.62 12.18 -6.85
CA HIS A 66 2.74 11.14 -7.37
C HIS A 66 3.05 9.83 -6.65
N ALA A 67 2.07 9.30 -5.94
CA ALA A 67 2.16 8.01 -5.27
C ALA A 67 1.05 7.11 -5.79
N GLU A 68 1.43 5.93 -6.28
CA GLU A 68 0.52 4.86 -6.66
C GLU A 68 0.84 3.63 -5.82
N GLN A 69 -0.14 3.17 -5.03
CA GLN A 69 -0.04 1.94 -4.25
C GLN A 69 -1.04 0.92 -4.77
N GLY A 70 -0.55 -0.29 -5.03
CA GLY A 70 -1.35 -1.43 -5.45
C GLY A 70 -1.12 -2.62 -4.54
N PHE A 71 -2.21 -3.25 -4.09
CA PHE A 71 -2.15 -4.48 -3.31
C PHE A 71 -3.07 -5.52 -3.92
N GLN A 72 -2.55 -6.71 -4.19
CA GLN A 72 -3.30 -7.77 -4.84
C GLN A 72 -3.10 -9.10 -4.10
N ILE A 73 -4.20 -9.78 -3.80
CA ILE A 73 -4.19 -11.16 -3.33
C ILE A 73 -4.89 -12.04 -4.35
N ARG A 74 -4.20 -13.09 -4.80
CA ARG A 74 -4.78 -14.21 -5.54
C ARG A 74 -4.74 -15.46 -4.68
N GLN A 75 -5.73 -16.31 -4.86
CA GLN A 75 -5.73 -17.65 -4.30
C GLN A 75 -5.98 -18.66 -5.40
N ASN A 76 -5.08 -19.63 -5.54
CA ASN A 76 -5.13 -20.65 -6.61
C ASN A 76 -5.33 -19.99 -7.99
N GLY A 77 -4.59 -18.91 -8.26
CA GLY A 77 -4.66 -18.11 -9.49
C GLY A 77 -5.85 -17.16 -9.61
N ARG A 78 -6.87 -17.26 -8.75
CA ARG A 78 -8.06 -16.39 -8.79
C ARG A 78 -7.86 -15.14 -7.94
N LEU A 79 -8.13 -13.97 -8.52
CA LEU A 79 -8.13 -12.69 -7.80
C LEU A 79 -9.19 -12.69 -6.69
N LYS A 80 -8.77 -12.38 -5.46
CA LYS A 80 -9.63 -12.27 -4.28
C LYS A 80 -9.72 -10.85 -3.78
N VAL A 81 -8.59 -10.14 -3.75
CA VAL A 81 -8.51 -8.75 -3.29
C VAL A 81 -7.68 -7.94 -4.27
N ARG A 82 -8.13 -6.71 -4.54
CA ARG A 82 -7.37 -5.71 -5.28
C ARG A 82 -7.66 -4.34 -4.68
N GLU A 83 -6.65 -3.76 -4.06
CA GLU A 83 -6.66 -2.36 -3.63
C GLU A 83 -5.81 -1.51 -4.57
N ARG A 84 -6.27 -0.29 -4.79
CA ARG A 84 -5.54 0.74 -5.51
C ARG A 84 -5.75 2.08 -4.81
N PHE A 85 -4.65 2.68 -4.40
CA PHE A 85 -4.64 3.99 -3.79
C PHE A 85 -3.71 4.92 -4.60
N VAL A 86 -4.21 6.11 -4.94
CA VAL A 86 -3.46 7.09 -5.74
C VAL A 86 -3.54 8.44 -5.04
N ILE A 87 -2.37 9.08 -4.88
CA ILE A 87 -2.26 10.49 -4.54
C ILE A 87 -1.44 11.15 -5.63
N ASP A 88 -2.01 12.19 -6.22
CA ASP A 88 -1.36 13.06 -7.19
C ASP A 88 -1.87 14.49 -7.03
N LYS A 89 -1.45 15.37 -7.95
CA LYS A 89 -1.89 16.76 -8.00
C LYS A 89 -3.42 16.93 -8.04
N ASP A 90 -4.13 16.00 -8.69
CA ASP A 90 -5.58 16.09 -8.90
C ASP A 90 -6.34 15.55 -7.67
N SER A 91 -5.64 14.84 -6.79
CA SER A 91 -6.17 14.25 -5.56
C SER A 91 -6.08 15.18 -4.34
N GLN A 92 -5.51 16.39 -4.48
CA GLN A 92 -5.25 17.32 -3.37
C GLN A 92 -6.51 17.67 -2.56
N ASP A 93 -7.63 17.95 -3.22
CA ASP A 93 -8.88 18.28 -2.54
C ASP A 93 -9.41 17.09 -1.72
N ILE A 94 -9.31 15.87 -2.28
CA ILE A 94 -9.72 14.63 -1.59
C ILE A 94 -8.78 14.30 -0.44
N PHE A 95 -7.47 14.54 -0.61
CA PHE A 95 -6.47 14.33 0.44
C PHE A 95 -6.82 15.12 1.71
N HIS A 96 -7.30 16.35 1.54
CA HIS A 96 -7.73 17.22 2.65
C HIS A 96 -9.20 17.04 3.06
N ALA A 97 -10.01 16.33 2.28
CA ALA A 97 -11.41 16.09 2.60
C ALA A 97 -11.59 15.05 3.72
N LYS A 98 -12.69 15.17 4.48
CA LYS A 98 -13.10 14.20 5.51
C LYS A 98 -13.34 12.78 4.97
N ALA A 99 -13.73 12.68 3.69
CA ALA A 99 -13.93 11.40 3.02
C ALA A 99 -12.61 10.80 2.48
N GLY A 100 -11.52 11.57 2.46
CA GLY A 100 -10.17 11.10 2.18
C GLY A 100 -9.34 11.01 3.46
N LEU A 101 -8.15 11.61 3.46
CA LEU A 101 -7.21 11.50 4.59
C LEU A 101 -7.39 12.60 5.65
N ASP A 102 -8.32 13.55 5.46
CA ASP A 102 -8.54 14.68 6.38
C ASP A 102 -7.24 15.46 6.67
N GLY A 103 -6.35 15.54 5.68
CA GLY A 103 -5.03 16.18 5.80
C GLY A 103 -4.00 15.40 6.62
N ASN A 104 -4.32 14.17 7.07
CA ASN A 104 -3.35 13.33 7.78
C ASN A 104 -2.38 12.68 6.79
N PRO A 105 -1.06 12.76 7.03
CA PRO A 105 -0.06 12.32 6.06
C PRO A 105 0.20 10.82 6.08
N ILE A 106 -0.44 10.05 6.96
CA ILE A 106 -0.18 8.61 7.11
C ILE A 106 -1.38 7.82 6.60
N ASN A 107 -1.13 6.93 5.65
CA ASN A 107 -2.07 5.92 5.20
C ASN A 107 -1.60 4.53 5.69
N GLY A 108 -2.57 3.71 6.12
CA GLY A 108 -2.32 2.35 6.57
C GLY A 108 -3.33 1.39 5.97
N LEU A 109 -2.85 0.30 5.38
CA LEU A 109 -3.66 -0.82 4.90
C LEU A 109 -3.21 -2.07 5.65
N MET A 110 -4.15 -2.81 6.24
CA MET A 110 -3.90 -4.13 6.81
C MET A 110 -4.90 -5.12 6.22
N ILE A 111 -4.40 -6.28 5.80
CA ILE A 111 -5.23 -7.37 5.30
C ILE A 111 -4.84 -8.65 6.02
N ALA A 112 -5.83 -9.31 6.62
CA ALA A 112 -5.71 -10.65 7.17
C ALA A 112 -6.72 -11.55 6.45
N CYS A 113 -6.25 -12.67 5.92
CA CYS A 113 -7.11 -13.61 5.22
C CYS A 113 -6.66 -15.06 5.43
N SER A 114 -7.66 -15.90 5.70
CA SER A 114 -7.62 -17.34 5.51
C SER A 114 -8.75 -17.61 4.52
N ILE A 115 -8.39 -18.03 3.31
CA ILE A 115 -9.35 -18.20 2.22
C ILE A 115 -9.46 -19.68 1.88
#